data_AF-A0A2N1W9B9-F1
#
_entry.id   AF-A0A2N1W9B9-F1
#
_cell.length_a   1.000
_cell.length_b   1.000
_cell.length_c   1.000
_cell.angle_alpha   90.00
_cell.angle_beta   90.00
_cell.angle_gamma   90.00
#
_symmetry.space_group_name_H-M   'P 1'
#
loop_
_entity.id
_entity.type
_entity.pdbx_description
1 polymer ?
#
loop_
_entity_poly.entity_id
_entity_poly.type
_entity_poly.pdbx_seq_one_letter_code
_entity_poly.pdbx_strand_id
1 'polypeptide(L)'
;MFRSLFRASVERRLVSEVPVGSCLSGGVDSTTIVGLMSELLNDEAPDAASLRGQLKTFSAVFDGDPIDERAYIEVAVESTGADTTYTNPTSPEFIDELRDFVWHQEEPIVSTGPYAQWCVMRSAREQVTVLLDGQGGDELLAGYVALRAIGIEANFVDVLLLQTLITFLLYFAPTPGASGVAEVLSAAVMSVYLPRELTPLYTIIWRLILSWFTIAAGFFVFSSWVREGLRGVEVEPTDCAPKAVRLP
;
A
#
# COMPACT_ATOMS: atom_id res chain seq x y z
N MET A 1 -20.25 -14.56 -2.18
CA MET A 1 -20.05 -14.18 -0.76
C MET A 1 -18.95 -13.14 -0.59
N PHE A 2 -17.72 -13.35 -1.06
CA PHE A 2 -16.64 -12.35 -0.92
C PHE A 2 -16.98 -10.99 -1.56
N ARG A 3 -17.35 -10.97 -2.86
CA ARG A 3 -17.72 -9.72 -3.57
C ARG A 3 -18.81 -8.92 -2.85
N SER A 4 -19.83 -9.58 -2.31
CA SER A 4 -20.92 -8.90 -1.58
C SER A 4 -20.46 -8.31 -0.25
N LEU A 5 -19.57 -8.99 0.48
CA LEU A 5 -18.99 -8.45 1.71
C LEU A 5 -18.03 -7.30 1.42
N PHE A 6 -17.24 -7.43 0.35
CA PHE A 6 -16.33 -6.38 -0.10
C PHE A 6 -17.09 -5.13 -0.54
N ARG A 7 -18.16 -5.28 -1.35
CA ARG A 7 -19.07 -4.19 -1.71
C ARG A 7 -19.64 -3.50 -0.47
N ALA A 8 -20.20 -4.27 0.47
CA ALA A 8 -20.72 -3.72 1.72
C ALA A 8 -19.64 -3.06 2.60
N SER A 9 -18.37 -3.44 2.46
CA SER A 9 -17.25 -2.80 3.16
C SER A 9 -16.93 -1.43 2.56
N VAL A 10 -16.97 -1.32 1.22
CA VAL A 10 -16.77 -0.06 0.49
C VAL A 10 -17.95 0.88 0.73
N GLU A 11 -19.19 0.42 0.56
CA GLU A 11 -20.42 1.21 0.80
C GLU A 11 -20.39 1.90 2.18
N ARG A 12 -20.09 1.14 3.24
CA ARG A 12 -20.02 1.69 4.60
C ARG A 12 -18.94 2.76 4.78
N ARG A 13 -17.86 2.73 4.00
CA ARG A 13 -16.79 3.72 4.03
C ARG A 13 -17.09 4.95 3.18
N LEU A 14 -18.11 4.91 2.33
CA LEU A 14 -18.60 6.06 1.60
C LEU A 14 -19.59 6.91 2.41
N VAL A 15 -20.11 6.41 3.54
CA VAL A 15 -20.98 7.16 4.45
C VAL A 15 -20.19 8.31 5.09
N SER A 16 -20.30 9.51 4.50
CA SER A 16 -19.56 10.70 4.90
C SER A 16 -20.30 11.98 4.49
N GLU A 17 -20.25 13.01 5.34
CA GLU A 17 -20.77 14.34 5.01
C GLU A 17 -19.76 15.20 4.23
N VAL A 18 -18.49 14.82 4.25
CA VAL A 18 -17.38 15.50 3.55
C VAL A 18 -16.97 14.71 2.29
N PRO A 19 -16.33 15.36 1.30
CA PRO A 19 -15.95 14.67 0.06
C PRO A 19 -15.00 13.49 0.31
N VAL A 20 -15.29 12.38 -0.37
CA VAL A 20 -14.52 11.13 -0.32
C VAL A 20 -13.84 10.89 -1.68
N GLY A 21 -12.58 10.45 -1.65
CA GLY A 21 -11.84 9.97 -2.81
C GLY A 21 -11.14 8.64 -2.54
N SER A 22 -10.25 8.21 -3.44
CA SER A 22 -9.45 7.00 -3.27
C SER A 22 -8.00 7.20 -3.71
N CYS A 23 -7.07 6.51 -3.04
CA CYS A 23 -5.77 6.20 -3.63
C CYS A 23 -6.01 5.30 -4.85
N LEU A 24 -5.22 5.51 -5.91
CA LEU A 24 -5.20 4.65 -7.08
C LEU A 24 -3.75 4.33 -7.45
N SER A 25 -3.45 3.05 -7.60
CA SER A 25 -2.18 2.51 -8.10
C SER A 25 -2.47 1.55 -9.26
N GLY A 26 -1.43 0.93 -9.82
CA GLY A 26 -1.59 -0.14 -10.81
C GLY A 26 -2.01 -1.49 -10.21
N GLY A 27 -2.04 -1.60 -8.89
CA GLY A 27 -2.34 -2.83 -8.17
C GLY A 27 -3.81 -3.23 -8.19
N VAL A 28 -4.07 -4.53 -7.99
CA VAL A 28 -5.43 -5.07 -7.97
C VAL A 28 -6.28 -4.53 -6.81
N ASP A 29 -5.67 -4.23 -5.66
CA ASP A 29 -6.40 -3.82 -4.46
C ASP A 29 -7.06 -2.45 -4.65
N SER A 30 -6.27 -1.44 -5.02
CA SER A 30 -6.77 -0.08 -5.25
C SER A 30 -7.71 -0.01 -6.46
N THR A 31 -7.39 -0.69 -7.55
CA THR A 31 -8.26 -0.75 -8.74
C THR A 31 -9.60 -1.42 -8.48
N THR A 32 -9.66 -2.45 -7.62
CA THR A 32 -10.93 -3.08 -7.23
C THR A 32 -11.78 -2.15 -6.36
N ILE A 33 -11.17 -1.36 -5.47
CA ILE A 33 -11.88 -0.33 -4.69
C ILE A 33 -12.45 0.74 -5.61
N VAL A 34 -11.62 1.32 -6.48
CA VAL A 34 -12.01 2.38 -7.43
C VAL A 34 -13.10 1.90 -8.39
N GLY A 35 -12.98 0.67 -8.90
CA GLY A 35 -14.01 0.03 -9.73
C GLY A 35 -15.35 -0.08 -9.02
N LEU A 36 -15.38 -0.54 -7.76
CA LEU A 36 -16.62 -0.60 -6.99
C LEU A 36 -17.18 0.77 -6.64
N MET A 37 -16.33 1.76 -6.32
CA MET A 37 -16.78 3.13 -6.07
C MET A 37 -17.43 3.73 -7.32
N SER A 38 -16.89 3.45 -8.51
CA SER A 38 -17.48 3.85 -9.79
C SER A 38 -18.81 3.14 -10.06
N GLU A 39 -18.90 1.83 -9.82
CA GLU A 39 -20.19 1.10 -9.89
C GLU A 39 -21.24 1.74 -8.97
N LEU A 40 -20.89 2.02 -7.71
CA LEU A 40 -21.80 2.62 -6.73
C LEU A 40 -22.24 4.04 -7.11
N LEU A 41 -21.33 4.81 -7.71
CA LEU A 41 -21.63 6.15 -8.23
C LEU A 41 -22.64 6.07 -9.39
N ASN A 42 -22.40 5.16 -10.34
CA ASN A 42 -23.26 4.96 -11.51
C ASN A 42 -24.64 4.40 -11.15
N ASP A 43 -24.71 3.56 -10.12
CA ASP A 43 -25.96 3.01 -9.58
C ASP A 43 -26.75 4.04 -8.74
N GLU A 44 -26.25 5.26 -8.59
CA GLU A 44 -26.80 6.30 -7.71
C GLU A 44 -27.05 5.79 -6.28
N ALA A 45 -26.13 4.95 -5.77
CA ALA A 45 -26.26 4.38 -4.44
C ALA A 45 -26.32 5.51 -3.39
N PRO A 46 -27.25 5.46 -2.41
CA PRO A 46 -27.40 6.53 -1.42
C PRO A 46 -26.10 6.88 -0.70
N ASP A 47 -25.31 5.86 -0.37
CA ASP A 47 -24.05 6.00 0.34
C ASP A 47 -22.92 6.59 -0.53
N ALA A 48 -23.08 6.63 -1.86
CA ALA A 48 -22.11 7.20 -2.80
C ALA A 48 -22.26 8.73 -2.97
N ALA A 49 -23.21 9.38 -2.27
CA ALA A 49 -23.41 10.84 -2.32
C ALA A 49 -22.14 11.63 -1.93
N SER A 50 -21.26 11.05 -1.11
CA SER A 50 -19.98 11.63 -0.70
C SER A 50 -18.96 11.76 -1.84
N LEU A 51 -19.15 11.04 -2.96
CA LEU A 51 -18.35 11.14 -4.18
C LEU A 51 -18.71 12.38 -5.03
N ARG A 52 -19.76 13.12 -4.67
CA ARG A 52 -20.12 14.42 -5.31
C ARG A 52 -20.32 14.35 -6.83
N GLY A 53 -20.80 13.21 -7.34
CA GLY A 53 -21.08 13.03 -8.76
C GLY A 53 -19.85 12.72 -9.62
N GLN A 54 -18.65 12.68 -9.05
CA GLN A 54 -17.44 12.33 -9.79
C GLN A 54 -16.40 11.68 -8.85
N LEU A 55 -15.99 10.46 -9.19
CA LEU A 55 -14.97 9.74 -8.42
C LEU A 55 -13.61 10.44 -8.56
N LYS A 56 -13.08 10.96 -7.46
CA LYS A 56 -11.74 11.55 -7.40
C LYS A 56 -10.72 10.51 -6.96
N THR A 57 -9.62 10.40 -7.70
CA THR A 57 -8.52 9.49 -7.36
C THR A 57 -7.18 10.20 -7.35
N PHE A 58 -6.24 9.66 -6.59
CA PHE A 58 -4.93 10.26 -6.37
C PHE A 58 -3.84 9.20 -6.52
N SER A 59 -2.85 9.49 -7.34
CA SER A 59 -1.81 8.52 -7.74
C SER A 59 -0.42 9.14 -7.70
N ALA A 60 0.56 8.38 -7.22
CA ALA A 60 1.97 8.68 -7.42
C ALA A 60 2.44 8.09 -8.76
N VAL A 61 3.22 8.86 -9.51
CA VAL A 61 3.83 8.46 -10.78
C VAL A 61 5.30 8.85 -10.79
N PHE A 62 6.12 8.14 -11.56
CA PHE A 62 7.57 8.30 -11.51
C PHE A 62 8.15 8.40 -12.92
N ASP A 63 8.19 9.61 -13.46
CA ASP A 63 8.54 9.83 -14.87
C ASP A 63 9.90 9.21 -15.24
N GLY A 64 9.88 8.21 -16.13
CA GLY A 64 11.09 7.54 -16.63
C GLY A 64 11.70 6.50 -15.68
N ASP A 65 11.04 6.19 -14.56
CA ASP A 65 11.46 5.14 -13.64
C ASP A 65 10.75 3.81 -13.94
N PRO A 66 11.44 2.65 -13.87
CA PRO A 66 10.80 1.34 -14.01
C PRO A 66 9.66 1.04 -13.03
N ILE A 67 9.58 1.73 -11.89
CA ILE A 67 8.48 1.57 -10.92
C ILE A 67 7.20 2.30 -11.33
N ASP A 68 7.20 3.06 -12.44
CA ASP A 68 6.01 3.81 -12.87
C ASP A 68 4.87 2.88 -13.28
N GLU A 69 3.78 2.95 -12.53
CA GLU A 69 2.58 2.15 -12.77
C GLU A 69 1.54 2.88 -13.63
N ARG A 70 1.86 4.06 -14.18
CA ARG A 70 0.92 4.91 -14.93
C ARG A 70 0.12 4.15 -15.99
N ALA A 71 0.75 3.26 -16.74
CA ALA A 71 0.07 2.48 -17.77
C ALA A 71 -1.09 1.62 -17.21
N TYR A 72 -0.95 1.09 -15.99
CA TYR A 72 -2.00 0.33 -15.32
C TYR A 72 -3.04 1.23 -14.67
N ILE A 73 -2.61 2.37 -14.12
CA ILE A 73 -3.50 3.40 -13.57
C ILE A 73 -4.44 3.90 -14.66
N GLU A 74 -3.92 4.23 -15.85
CA GLU A 74 -4.71 4.73 -16.98
C GLU A 74 -5.83 3.77 -17.39
N VAL A 75 -5.59 2.46 -17.37
CA VAL A 75 -6.63 1.45 -17.63
C VAL A 75 -7.78 1.54 -16.62
N ALA A 76 -7.45 1.74 -15.33
CA ALA A 76 -8.47 1.93 -14.29
C ALA A 76 -9.21 3.26 -14.47
N VAL A 77 -8.52 4.33 -14.84
CA VAL A 77 -9.13 5.64 -15.11
C VAL A 77 -10.08 5.58 -16.30
N GLU A 78 -9.65 4.99 -17.42
CA GLU A 78 -10.48 4.84 -18.62
C GLU A 78 -11.74 4.02 -18.37
N SER A 79 -11.64 2.96 -17.56
CA SER A 79 -12.79 2.10 -17.25
C SER A 79 -13.77 2.71 -16.25
N THR A 80 -13.33 3.65 -15.42
CA THR A 80 -14.15 4.21 -14.32
C THR A 80 -14.57 5.65 -14.51
N GLY A 81 -13.93 6.38 -15.43
CA GLY A 81 -14.14 7.82 -15.64
C GLY A 81 -13.66 8.68 -14.47
N ALA A 82 -12.75 8.17 -13.64
CA ALA A 82 -12.26 8.88 -12.47
C ALA A 82 -11.51 10.18 -12.84
N ASP A 83 -11.69 11.21 -12.02
CA ASP A 83 -10.88 12.43 -12.03
C ASP A 83 -9.60 12.18 -11.23
N THR A 84 -8.51 11.91 -11.93
CA THR A 84 -7.24 11.47 -11.32
C THR A 84 -6.24 12.61 -11.22
N THR A 85 -5.78 12.86 -10.00
CA THR A 85 -4.67 13.77 -9.72
C THR A 85 -3.37 12.98 -9.56
N TYR A 86 -2.38 13.31 -10.39
CA TYR A 86 -1.05 12.72 -10.35
C TYR A 86 -0.09 13.57 -9.53
N THR A 87 0.73 12.93 -8.69
CA THR A 87 1.90 13.53 -8.04
C THR A 87 3.16 12.80 -8.49
N ASN A 88 4.26 13.52 -8.66
CA ASN A 88 5.56 12.94 -9.04
C ASN A 88 6.57 13.20 -7.91
N PRO A 89 6.66 12.31 -6.91
CA PRO A 89 7.60 12.46 -5.79
C PRO A 89 9.04 12.34 -6.28
N THR A 90 9.88 13.32 -5.96
CA THR A 90 11.29 13.32 -6.37
C THR A 90 12.26 13.17 -5.20
N SER A 91 13.45 12.62 -5.46
CA SER A 91 14.50 12.48 -4.45
C SER A 91 14.97 13.81 -3.85
N PRO A 92 15.16 14.90 -4.63
CA PRO A 92 15.52 16.20 -4.06
C PRO A 92 14.48 16.73 -3.07
N GLU A 93 13.20 16.69 -3.43
CA GLU A 93 12.11 17.09 -2.52
C GLU A 93 12.09 16.22 -1.27
N PHE A 94 12.33 14.91 -1.40
CA PHE A 94 12.40 14.02 -0.24
C PHE A 94 13.48 14.43 0.74
N ILE A 95 14.66 14.82 0.26
CA ILE A 95 15.76 15.28 1.13
C ILE A 95 15.40 16.59 1.82
N ASP A 96 14.78 17.53 1.09
CA ASP A 96 14.36 18.82 1.64
C ASP A 96 13.26 18.65 2.70
N GLU A 97 12.36 17.69 2.50
CA GLU A 97 11.20 17.43 3.34
C GLU A 97 11.43 16.36 4.42
N LEU A 98 12.61 15.72 4.41
CA LEU A 98 12.93 14.55 5.23
C LEU A 98 12.63 14.76 6.72
N ARG A 99 12.98 15.96 7.23
CA ARG A 99 12.78 16.29 8.64
C ARG A 99 11.30 16.29 9.03
N ASP A 100 10.48 16.94 8.22
CA ASP A 100 9.05 17.06 8.49
C ASP A 100 8.37 15.70 8.26
N PHE A 101 8.76 14.97 7.22
CA PHE A 101 8.28 13.63 6.97
C PHE A 101 8.58 12.67 8.14
N VAL A 102 9.81 12.63 8.64
CA VAL A 102 10.19 11.79 9.79
C VAL A 102 9.47 12.21 11.06
N TRP A 103 9.25 13.52 11.26
CA TRP A 103 8.46 14.02 12.38
C TRP A 103 7.02 13.48 12.38
N HIS A 104 6.39 13.39 11.20
CA HIS A 104 5.02 12.88 11.10
C HIS A 104 4.93 11.35 11.22
N GLN A 105 5.97 10.61 10.84
CA GLN A 105 5.94 9.15 10.93
C GLN A 105 6.23 8.59 12.31
N GLU A 106 6.96 9.34 13.15
CA GLU A 106 7.35 8.92 14.51
C GLU A 106 8.13 7.59 14.59
N GLU A 107 8.47 6.97 13.45
CA GLU A 107 9.23 5.72 13.37
C GLU A 107 10.22 5.69 12.18
N PRO A 108 11.27 4.85 12.23
CA PRO A 108 12.16 4.64 11.10
C PRO A 108 11.44 3.92 9.94
N ILE A 109 11.49 4.51 8.75
CA ILE A 109 10.95 3.89 7.53
C ILE A 109 12.00 3.01 6.82
N VAL A 110 11.53 1.87 6.29
CA VAL A 110 12.40 0.88 5.61
C VAL A 110 12.34 1.01 4.08
N SER A 111 11.47 1.87 3.55
CA SER A 111 11.31 2.13 2.12
C SER A 111 10.87 3.56 1.83
N THR A 112 10.92 3.97 0.56
CA THR A 112 10.43 5.27 0.07
C THR A 112 8.93 5.29 -0.22
N GLY A 113 8.24 4.14 -0.14
CA GLY A 113 6.79 4.04 -0.37
C GLY A 113 5.95 4.96 0.51
N PRO A 114 6.19 5.02 1.84
CA PRO A 114 5.49 5.94 2.72
C PRO A 114 5.68 7.42 2.35
N TYR A 115 6.82 7.80 1.76
CA TYR A 115 7.02 9.16 1.26
C TYR A 115 6.16 9.45 0.03
N ALA A 116 6.08 8.52 -0.93
CA ALA A 116 5.17 8.65 -2.06
C ALA A 116 3.71 8.78 -1.60
N GLN A 117 3.31 7.99 -0.59
CA GLN A 117 1.98 8.11 0.03
C GLN A 117 1.79 9.47 0.69
N TRP A 118 2.79 10.01 1.37
CA TRP A 118 2.73 11.36 1.96
C TRP A 118 2.47 12.44 0.90
N CYS A 119 3.14 12.36 -0.26
CA CYS A 119 2.88 13.26 -1.38
C CYS A 119 1.45 13.12 -1.95
N VAL A 120 0.93 11.89 -2.05
CA VAL A 120 -0.46 11.62 -2.46
C VAL A 120 -1.47 12.20 -1.47
N MET A 121 -1.26 12.02 -0.17
CA MET A 121 -2.15 12.59 0.86
C MET A 121 -2.12 14.13 0.84
N ARG A 122 -0.94 14.71 0.58
CA ARG A 122 -0.80 16.16 0.40
C ARG A 122 -1.60 16.68 -0.78
N SER A 123 -1.55 16.03 -1.94
CA SER A 123 -2.34 16.45 -3.11
C SER A 123 -3.84 16.22 -2.91
N ALA A 124 -4.21 15.14 -2.23
CA ALA A 124 -5.60 14.81 -1.96
C ALA A 124 -6.30 15.81 -1.05
N ARG A 125 -5.59 16.34 -0.06
CA ARG A 125 -6.14 17.27 0.95
C ARG A 125 -6.76 18.54 0.36
N GLU A 126 -6.36 18.92 -0.84
CA GLU A 126 -6.91 20.09 -1.54
C GLU A 126 -8.33 19.85 -2.08
N GLN A 127 -8.73 18.58 -2.25
CA GLN A 127 -9.94 18.20 -2.97
C GLN A 127 -10.90 17.33 -2.16
N VAL A 128 -10.37 16.48 -1.28
CA VAL A 128 -11.13 15.52 -0.47
C VAL A 128 -10.65 15.50 0.97
N THR A 129 -11.55 15.11 1.88
CA THR A 129 -11.24 15.00 3.31
C THR A 129 -11.01 13.56 3.74
N VAL A 130 -11.67 12.61 3.06
CA VAL A 130 -11.58 11.18 3.34
C VAL A 130 -11.02 10.48 2.12
N LEU A 131 -10.08 9.56 2.34
CA LEU A 131 -9.54 8.69 1.31
C LEU A 131 -9.76 7.23 1.67
N LEU A 132 -10.18 6.44 0.69
CA LEU A 132 -10.05 4.99 0.73
C LEU A 132 -8.69 4.58 0.16
N ASP A 133 -8.08 3.55 0.73
CA ASP A 133 -6.79 3.01 0.29
C ASP A 133 -6.85 1.47 0.27
N GLY A 134 -6.05 0.86 -0.60
CA GLY A 134 -5.98 -0.59 -0.82
C GLY A 134 -5.07 -1.34 0.15
N GLN A 135 -4.48 -0.67 1.14
CA GLN A 135 -3.56 -1.27 2.10
C GLN A 135 -4.21 -2.41 2.90
N GLY A 136 -3.43 -3.47 3.17
CA GLY A 136 -3.89 -4.65 3.89
C GLY A 136 -4.41 -5.78 3.00
N GLY A 137 -4.60 -5.55 1.69
CA GLY A 137 -5.06 -6.58 0.75
C GLY A 137 -4.08 -7.73 0.64
N ASP A 138 -2.81 -7.41 0.38
CA ASP A 138 -1.71 -8.38 0.32
C ASP A 138 -1.59 -9.22 1.60
N GLU A 139 -1.60 -8.59 2.78
CA GLU A 139 -1.47 -9.28 4.06
C GLU A 139 -2.63 -10.25 4.31
N LEU A 140 -3.85 -9.87 3.92
CA LEU A 140 -5.04 -10.70 4.06
C LEU A 140 -5.10 -11.87 3.07
N LEU A 141 -4.47 -11.72 1.89
CA LEU A 141 -4.53 -12.71 0.81
C LEU A 141 -3.26 -13.56 0.68
N ALA A 142 -2.14 -13.14 1.27
CA ALA A 142 -0.85 -13.82 1.19
C ALA A 142 -0.91 -15.29 1.63
N GLY A 143 -1.66 -15.58 2.71
CA GLY A 143 -1.83 -16.94 3.21
C GLY A 143 -2.47 -17.88 2.18
N TYR A 144 -3.43 -17.39 1.40
CA TYR A 144 -4.12 -18.18 0.37
C TYR A 144 -3.22 -18.42 -0.84
N VAL A 145 -2.49 -17.40 -1.28
CA VAL A 145 -1.52 -17.51 -2.38
C VAL A 145 -0.42 -18.51 -2.01
N ALA A 146 0.09 -18.46 -0.78
CA ALA A 146 1.12 -19.38 -0.29
C ALA A 146 0.66 -20.85 -0.32
N LEU A 147 -0.56 -21.14 0.15
CA LEU A 147 -1.13 -22.50 0.13
C LEU A 147 -1.31 -23.03 -1.29
N ARG A 148 -1.79 -22.19 -2.21
CA ARG A 148 -1.95 -22.55 -3.64
C ARG A 148 -0.60 -22.82 -4.30
N ALA A 149 0.43 -22.04 -3.97
CA ALA A 149 1.77 -22.21 -4.52
C ALA A 149 2.40 -23.57 -4.15
N ILE A 150 2.07 -24.12 -2.98
CA ILE A 150 2.52 -25.45 -2.54
C ILE A 150 1.55 -26.59 -2.91
N GLY A 151 0.54 -26.32 -3.75
CA GLY A 151 -0.39 -27.32 -4.25
C GLY A 151 -1.47 -27.75 -3.26
N ILE A 152 -1.69 -26.99 -2.18
CA ILE A 152 -2.76 -27.27 -1.21
C ILE A 152 -4.03 -26.54 -1.63
N GLU A 153 -5.09 -27.30 -1.86
CA GLU A 153 -6.42 -26.76 -2.06
C GLU A 153 -7.04 -26.41 -0.71
N ALA A 154 -7.11 -25.11 -0.41
CA ALA A 154 -7.80 -24.57 0.76
C ALA A 154 -9.02 -23.75 0.33
N ASN A 155 -10.04 -23.69 1.18
CA ASN A 155 -11.16 -22.79 0.96
C ASN A 155 -10.71 -21.34 1.18
N PHE A 156 -10.94 -20.48 0.19
CA PHE A 156 -10.55 -19.07 0.24
C PHE A 156 -11.09 -18.33 1.47
N VAL A 157 -12.36 -18.55 1.83
CA VAL A 157 -13.03 -17.85 2.94
C VAL A 157 -12.39 -18.24 4.26
N ASP A 158 -12.09 -19.51 4.44
CA ASP A 158 -11.48 -20.01 5.66
C ASP A 158 -10.10 -19.42 5.86
N VAL A 159 -9.27 -19.38 4.81
CA VAL A 159 -7.94 -18.77 4.86
C VAL A 159 -8.01 -17.27 5.13
N LEU A 160 -8.95 -16.56 4.51
CA LEU A 160 -9.15 -15.13 4.73
C LEU A 160 -9.54 -14.82 6.19
N LEU A 161 -10.49 -15.57 6.76
CA LEU A 161 -10.90 -15.40 8.16
C LEU A 161 -9.76 -15.67 9.14
N LEU A 162 -8.99 -16.72 8.85
CA LEU A 162 -7.84 -17.12 9.62
C LEU A 162 -6.72 -16.09 9.58
N GLN A 163 -6.42 -15.58 8.38
CA GLN A 163 -5.42 -14.55 8.16
C GLN A 163 -5.83 -13.24 8.83
N THR A 164 -7.11 -12.88 8.77
CA THR A 164 -7.66 -11.73 9.52
C THR A 164 -7.41 -11.87 11.02
N LEU A 165 -7.67 -13.05 11.59
CA LEU A 165 -7.41 -13.33 13.00
C LEU A 165 -5.91 -13.26 13.33
N ILE A 166 -5.05 -13.83 12.49
CA ILE A 166 -3.59 -13.78 12.68
C ILE A 166 -3.11 -12.34 12.66
N THR A 167 -3.47 -11.54 11.64
CA THR A 167 -3.09 -10.13 11.53
C THR A 167 -3.57 -9.32 12.73
N PHE A 168 -4.81 -9.55 13.19
CA PHE A 168 -5.34 -8.90 14.40
C PHE A 168 -4.51 -9.27 15.65
N LEU A 169 -4.20 -10.56 15.83
CA LEU A 169 -3.42 -11.02 16.99
C LEU A 169 -1.97 -10.52 16.94
N LEU A 170 -1.38 -10.38 15.74
CA LEU A 170 -0.04 -9.83 15.55
C LEU A 170 0.04 -8.37 16.02
N TYR A 171 -1.04 -7.59 15.90
CA TYR A 171 -1.09 -6.22 16.43
C TYR A 171 -0.92 -6.16 17.96
N PHE A 172 -1.34 -7.21 18.68
CA PHE A 172 -1.16 -7.32 20.13
C PHE A 172 0.11 -8.08 20.53
N ALA A 173 0.90 -8.54 19.55
CA ALA A 173 2.19 -9.14 19.83
C ALA A 173 3.21 -8.01 20.14
N PRO A 174 3.83 -7.99 21.33
CA PRO A 174 4.71 -6.90 21.74
C PRO A 174 6.02 -6.89 20.93
N THR A 175 6.07 -6.02 19.91
CA THR A 175 7.24 -5.33 19.29
C THR A 175 8.43 -6.20 18.76
N PRO A 176 9.46 -5.60 18.13
CA PRO A 176 10.05 -6.08 16.88
C PRO A 176 11.08 -7.18 17.14
N GLY A 177 10.73 -8.41 16.77
CA GLY A 177 11.48 -9.61 17.12
C GLY A 177 10.60 -10.78 17.56
N ALA A 178 9.29 -10.55 17.70
CA ALA A 178 8.26 -11.57 17.91
C ALA A 178 8.11 -12.61 16.78
N SER A 179 9.14 -12.83 15.97
CA SER A 179 9.29 -13.91 15.01
C SER A 179 8.76 -15.22 15.57
N GLY A 180 9.25 -15.64 16.75
CA GLY A 180 8.83 -16.91 17.33
C GLY A 180 7.34 -16.96 17.69
N VAL A 181 6.75 -15.85 18.15
CA VAL A 181 5.32 -15.81 18.53
C VAL A 181 4.44 -15.76 17.29
N ALA A 182 4.80 -14.94 16.29
CA ALA A 182 4.11 -14.87 15.00
C ALA A 182 4.16 -16.21 14.26
N GLU A 183 5.32 -16.88 14.27
CA GLU A 183 5.53 -18.18 13.65
C GLU A 183 4.78 -19.30 14.38
N VAL A 184 4.83 -19.32 15.73
CA VAL A 184 4.12 -20.31 16.53
C VAL A 184 2.60 -20.10 16.40
N LEU A 185 2.13 -18.87 16.42
CA LEU A 185 0.71 -18.56 16.25
C LEU A 185 0.24 -18.93 14.86
N SER A 186 0.95 -18.48 13.82
CA SER A 186 0.65 -18.83 12.43
C SER A 186 0.66 -20.35 12.23
N ALA A 187 1.70 -21.05 12.68
CA ALA A 187 1.80 -22.51 12.60
C ALA A 187 0.69 -23.23 13.38
N ALA A 188 0.36 -22.79 14.59
CA ALA A 188 -0.68 -23.40 15.42
C ALA A 188 -2.06 -23.25 14.76
N VAL A 189 -2.35 -22.05 14.27
CA VAL A 189 -3.60 -21.72 13.60
C VAL A 189 -3.71 -22.45 12.25
N MET A 190 -2.61 -22.58 11.51
CA MET A 190 -2.55 -23.25 10.21
C MET A 190 -2.43 -24.77 10.29
N SER A 191 -2.10 -25.33 11.46
CA SER A 191 -2.06 -26.79 11.69
C SER A 191 -3.41 -27.49 11.51
N VAL A 192 -4.51 -26.71 11.46
CA VAL A 192 -5.84 -27.19 11.09
C VAL A 192 -5.90 -27.64 9.62
N TYR A 193 -5.12 -26.99 8.75
CA TYR A 193 -5.11 -27.23 7.30
C TYR A 193 -3.85 -27.95 6.81
N LEU A 194 -2.76 -27.90 7.59
CA LEU A 194 -1.48 -28.52 7.25
C LEU A 194 -1.26 -29.82 8.03
N PRO A 195 -0.91 -30.94 7.36
CA PRO A 195 -0.31 -32.09 8.03
C PRO A 195 0.86 -31.65 8.91
N ARG A 196 1.02 -32.25 10.10
CA ARG A 196 2.07 -31.87 11.07
C ARG A 196 3.49 -31.93 10.50
N GLU A 197 3.69 -32.72 9.44
CA GLU A 197 4.94 -32.88 8.70
C GLU A 197 5.28 -31.65 7.83
N LEU A 198 4.27 -30.92 7.35
CA LEU A 198 4.43 -29.76 6.45
C LEU A 198 4.42 -28.42 7.18
N THR A 199 4.07 -28.39 8.46
CA THR A 199 4.03 -27.17 9.27
C THR A 199 5.37 -26.41 9.27
N PRO A 200 6.55 -27.04 9.42
CA PRO A 200 7.83 -26.31 9.37
C PRO A 200 8.11 -25.70 7.98
N LEU A 201 7.74 -26.41 6.91
CA LEU A 201 7.92 -25.94 5.54
C LEU A 201 7.01 -24.74 5.25
N TYR A 202 5.75 -24.79 5.69
CA TYR A 202 4.82 -23.67 5.61
C TYR A 202 5.39 -22.43 6.32
N THR A 203 5.85 -22.55 7.56
CA THR A 203 6.38 -21.41 8.33
C THR A 203 7.56 -20.76 7.62
N ILE A 204 8.47 -21.57 7.05
CA ILE A 204 9.62 -21.08 6.29
C ILE A 204 9.17 -20.32 5.04
N ILE A 205 8.26 -20.89 4.25
CA ILE A 205 7.76 -20.27 3.01
C ILE A 205 6.99 -18.98 3.31
N TRP A 206 6.07 -19.03 4.29
CA TRP A 206 5.28 -17.89 4.74
C TRP A 206 6.18 -16.74 5.19
N ARG A 207 7.23 -17.04 5.96
CA ARG A 207 8.21 -16.05 6.40
C ARG A 207 9.09 -15.56 5.26
N LEU A 208 9.46 -16.43 4.32
CA LEU A 208 10.16 -16.03 3.11
C LEU A 208 9.35 -15.01 2.31
N ILE A 209 8.05 -15.24 2.13
CA ILE A 209 7.15 -14.35 1.41
C ILE A 209 6.97 -13.02 2.14
N LEU A 210 6.68 -13.04 3.44
CA LEU A 210 6.39 -11.82 4.20
C LEU A 210 7.62 -11.00 4.57
N SER A 211 8.79 -11.62 4.73
CA SER A 211 9.95 -10.96 5.35
C SER A 211 11.23 -11.03 4.51
N TRP A 212 11.56 -12.18 3.91
CA TRP A 212 12.89 -12.34 3.31
C TRP A 212 12.91 -12.00 1.82
N PHE A 213 11.80 -12.13 1.10
CA PHE A 213 11.69 -11.71 -0.29
C PHE A 213 11.81 -10.19 -0.41
N THR A 214 11.15 -9.45 0.48
CA THR A 214 11.26 -7.99 0.55
C THR A 214 12.67 -7.54 0.92
N ILE A 215 13.34 -8.23 1.85
CA ILE A 215 14.75 -7.97 2.19
C ILE A 215 15.69 -8.32 1.04
N ALA A 216 15.49 -9.45 0.36
CA ALA A 216 16.34 -9.89 -0.75
C ALA A 216 16.19 -8.98 -1.98
N ALA A 217 14.96 -8.59 -2.30
CA ALA A 217 14.66 -7.59 -3.33
C ALA A 217 15.28 -6.24 -2.95
N GLY A 218 15.08 -5.79 -1.70
CA GLY A 218 15.69 -4.56 -1.18
C GLY A 218 17.22 -4.58 -1.23
N PHE A 219 17.85 -5.70 -0.87
CA PHE A 219 19.31 -5.87 -0.97
C PHE A 219 19.78 -5.85 -2.43
N PHE A 220 19.05 -6.50 -3.33
CA PHE A 220 19.41 -6.51 -4.75
C PHE A 220 19.35 -5.10 -5.33
N VAL A 221 18.24 -4.36 -5.09
CA VAL A 221 18.05 -2.97 -5.50
C VAL A 221 19.09 -2.04 -4.85
N PHE A 222 19.37 -2.20 -3.56
CA PHE A 222 20.41 -1.42 -2.88
C PHE A 222 21.80 -1.73 -3.45
N SER A 223 22.10 -3.00 -3.72
CA SER A 223 23.40 -3.40 -4.27
C SER A 223 23.59 -2.98 -5.73
N SER A 224 22.52 -2.93 -6.53
CA SER A 224 22.56 -2.36 -7.89
C SER A 224 22.74 -0.84 -7.83
N TRP A 225 22.01 -0.16 -6.94
CA TRP A 225 22.17 1.28 -6.71
C TRP A 225 23.57 1.67 -6.24
N VAL A 226 24.16 0.94 -5.28
CA VAL A 226 25.55 1.18 -4.83
C VAL A 226 26.56 0.94 -5.95
N ARG A 227 26.32 -0.05 -6.84
CA ARG A 227 27.19 -0.32 -8.00
C ARG A 227 27.06 0.76 -9.08
N GLU A 228 25.90 1.39 -9.21
CA GLU A 228 25.63 2.45 -10.19
C GLU A 228 25.97 3.86 -9.67
N GLY A 229 25.95 4.10 -8.35
CA GLY A 229 25.84 5.43 -7.75
C GLY A 229 26.96 5.91 -6.82
N LEU A 230 28.18 5.38 -6.87
CA LEU A 230 29.35 5.96 -6.17
C LEU A 230 30.26 6.78 -7.10
N ARG A 231 29.66 7.59 -7.98
CA ARG A 231 30.33 8.76 -8.57
C ARG A 231 29.80 9.99 -7.85
N GLY A 232 30.42 10.33 -6.72
CA GLY A 232 30.10 11.52 -5.97
C GLY A 232 30.21 12.77 -6.85
N VAL A 233 29.14 13.56 -6.88
CA VAL A 233 29.21 14.94 -7.33
C VAL A 233 29.96 15.69 -6.23
N GLU A 234 31.23 16.01 -6.46
CA GLU A 234 31.93 17.03 -5.67
C GLU A 234 31.18 18.35 -5.88
N VAL A 235 30.45 18.79 -4.87
CA VAL A 235 29.83 20.11 -4.85
C VAL A 235 30.94 21.12 -4.53
N GLU A 236 31.33 21.91 -5.53
CA GLU A 236 32.20 23.07 -5.33
C GLU A 236 31.53 24.06 -4.35
N PRO A 237 32.27 24.64 -3.40
CA PRO A 237 31.71 25.55 -2.41
C PRO A 237 31.61 26.97 -3.01
N THR A 238 30.52 27.29 -3.70
CA THR A 238 30.16 28.68 -4.00
C THR A 238 28.66 28.94 -3.82
N ASP A 239 28.38 30.10 -3.21
CA ASP A 239 27.07 30.75 -3.03
C ASP A 239 26.13 30.25 -1.92
N CYS A 240 26.64 30.25 -0.68
CA CYS A 240 25.82 30.57 0.49
C CYS A 240 25.61 32.09 0.59
N ALA A 241 24.58 32.61 -0.09
CA ALA A 241 24.03 33.93 0.20
C ALA A 241 22.52 33.79 0.51
N PRO A 242 22.04 34.21 1.70
CA PRO A 242 20.63 34.06 2.05
C PRO A 242 19.77 35.00 1.20
N LYS A 243 18.87 34.43 0.39
CA LYS A 243 17.80 35.21 -0.26
C LYS A 243 16.80 35.64 0.80
N ALA A 244 16.73 36.94 1.03
CA ALA A 244 15.77 37.57 1.93
C ALA A 244 14.33 37.30 1.47
N VAL A 245 13.55 36.66 2.35
CA VAL A 245 12.11 36.48 2.21
C VAL A 245 11.43 37.85 2.29
N ARG A 246 10.76 38.28 1.22
CA ARG A 246 9.72 39.33 1.29
C ARG A 246 8.38 38.63 1.32
N LEU A 247 7.68 38.76 2.45
CA LEU A 247 6.26 38.43 2.54
C LEU A 247 5.43 39.59 1.96
N PRO A 248 4.28 39.30 1.30
CA PRO A 248 3.26 40.30 1.00
C PRO A 248 2.54 40.81 2.26
#